data_AF-A0A5C0VHX2-F1
#
_entry.id   AF-A0A5C0VHX2-F1
#
_cell.length_a   1.000
_cell.length_b   1.000
_cell.length_c   1.000
_cell.angle_alpha   90.00
_cell.angle_beta   90.00
_cell.angle_gamma   90.00
#
_symmetry.space_group_name_H-M   'P 1'
#
loop_
_entity.id
_entity.type
_entity.pdbx_description
1 polymer ?
#
loop_
_entity_poly.entity_id
_entity_poly.type
_entity_poly.pdbx_seq_one_letter_code
_entity_poly.pdbx_strand_id
1 'polypeptide(L)'
;MCSLKINYNAFKSPVEINEEGKERISFQYNAGLQRAHMYYGSTATEKMDRPYRRHYSEDGTMEITEDIQNGTTNFVFYLGGDAYNAPAIWKEIHHSNAQPLDAQLYFLHRDHLGSIVMITDAAGNVAEKRQFDAWGNIVKLEDGNGVPLSAFVILDRGYTGHEHLLGVGLIHMNGRLYDPKLHRFLQPDNYVQDPYNSQNFNRYGYVYNNPLSHVDPSGEFIHLIVGAVIGGVINWAANGAKFSWKGLAHFGIGALAGAAAAGIGAGVNVAMAGGSFGAGFMGTAAGVSSTGFIAGAATGASAGFTNGFVSGIGNTALNGGNIGESLGAGFKNGFKQGIAGGITGGVFGGIDALTKDVNFFTGKANMDLSNGIGAHNISNTNQSVSSKYVGKYEGTNVYESSQLGSGRNSGGITLPGKGIVVGKGAFSNTMNRYTELMQHEFGHILQAKEIGNIAFYKVIGKQSLVSASLDGVGSYAHRNFWTETWANYLSSQYFGSRYLYSSEFPIKNISSALRLNIFFSTLFPF
;
A
#
# COMPACT_ATOMS: atom_id res chain seq x y z
N MET A 1 -25.08 8.18 20.74
CA MET A 1 -24.45 7.38 19.67
C MET A 1 -22.95 7.52 19.88
N CYS A 2 -22.23 6.45 20.20
CA CYS A 2 -20.77 6.53 20.36
C CYS A 2 -20.15 6.58 18.96
N SER A 3 -19.53 7.69 18.59
CA SER A 3 -18.95 7.89 17.26
C SER A 3 -17.47 7.50 17.27
N LEU A 4 -17.12 6.34 16.73
CA LEU A 4 -15.74 6.01 16.38
C LEU A 4 -15.33 6.80 15.13
N LYS A 5 -14.24 7.57 15.21
CA LYS A 5 -13.66 8.30 14.09
C LYS A 5 -12.23 7.84 13.86
N ILE A 6 -11.89 7.54 12.61
CA ILE A 6 -10.54 7.12 12.21
C ILE A 6 -10.05 8.04 11.10
N ASN A 7 -8.89 8.63 11.31
CA ASN A 7 -8.20 9.46 10.33
C ASN A 7 -7.06 8.67 9.70
N TYR A 8 -6.90 8.81 8.40
CA TYR A 8 -5.85 8.15 7.61
C TYR A 8 -4.95 9.20 6.93
N ASN A 9 -3.67 8.87 6.76
CA ASN A 9 -2.78 9.69 5.94
C ASN A 9 -2.95 9.39 4.43
N ALA A 10 -2.19 10.10 3.58
CA ALA A 10 -2.21 9.89 2.12
C ALA A 10 -1.77 8.48 1.68
N PHE A 11 -1.04 7.75 2.54
CA PHE A 11 -0.62 6.37 2.33
C PHE A 11 -1.63 5.35 2.86
N LYS A 12 -2.80 5.81 3.33
CA LYS A 12 -3.87 4.99 3.92
C LYS A 12 -3.42 4.24 5.18
N SER A 13 -2.45 4.78 5.90
CA SER A 13 -2.12 4.30 7.25
C SER A 13 -2.96 5.07 8.27
N PRO A 14 -3.52 4.41 9.30
CA PRO A 14 -4.29 5.09 10.35
C PRO A 14 -3.38 6.03 11.14
N VAL A 15 -3.73 7.30 11.27
CA VAL A 15 -2.96 8.30 12.04
C VAL A 15 -3.62 8.65 13.36
N GLU A 16 -4.93 8.54 13.44
CA GLU A 16 -5.67 8.77 14.68
C GLU A 16 -6.94 7.92 14.72
N ILE A 17 -7.22 7.34 15.88
CA ILE A 17 -8.48 6.71 16.24
C ILE A 17 -9.03 7.50 17.42
N ASN A 18 -10.28 7.93 17.36
CA ASN A 18 -10.96 8.64 18.43
C ASN A 18 -12.34 8.04 18.63
N GLU A 19 -12.52 7.32 19.73
CA GLU A 19 -13.83 6.85 20.17
C GLU A 19 -14.32 7.75 21.30
N GLU A 20 -15.43 8.45 21.05
CA GLU A 20 -15.97 9.45 21.95
C GLU A 20 -16.27 8.88 23.34
N GLY A 21 -15.63 9.46 24.36
CA GLY A 21 -15.78 9.05 25.76
C GLY A 21 -14.99 7.81 26.16
N LYS A 22 -14.21 7.19 25.25
CA LYS A 22 -13.35 6.05 25.58
C LYS A 22 -11.88 6.38 25.47
N GLU A 23 -11.36 6.53 24.26
CA GLU A 23 -9.92 6.66 24.05
C GLU A 23 -9.61 7.36 22.72
N ARG A 24 -8.49 8.08 22.71
CA ARG A 24 -7.87 8.62 21.52
C ARG A 24 -6.46 8.06 21.35
N ILE A 25 -6.23 7.43 20.22
CA ILE A 25 -4.96 6.76 19.86
C ILE A 25 -4.39 7.47 18.64
N SER A 26 -3.12 7.87 18.68
CA SER A 26 -2.44 8.47 17.52
C SER A 26 -1.18 7.70 17.16
N PHE A 27 -0.89 7.63 15.87
CA PHE A 27 0.25 6.90 15.32
C PHE A 27 1.20 7.83 14.57
N GLN A 28 2.50 7.51 14.63
CA GLN A 28 3.51 8.10 13.76
C GLN A 28 4.26 7.01 13.03
N TYR A 29 4.68 7.31 11.81
CA TYR A 29 5.34 6.38 10.90
C TYR A 29 6.72 6.90 10.55
N ASN A 30 7.68 5.99 10.37
CA ASN A 30 9.03 6.30 9.91
C ASN A 30 9.05 6.55 8.39
N ALA A 31 10.23 6.87 7.85
CA ALA A 31 10.41 7.08 6.41
C ALA A 31 10.11 5.82 5.55
N GLY A 32 10.17 4.64 6.16
CA GLY A 32 9.79 3.36 5.54
C GLY A 32 8.30 3.03 5.63
N LEU A 33 7.46 3.96 6.08
CA LEU A 33 6.02 3.79 6.31
C LEU A 33 5.67 2.73 7.37
N GLN A 34 6.63 2.32 8.21
CA GLN A 34 6.38 1.46 9.36
C GLN A 34 6.03 2.31 10.57
N ARG A 35 5.16 1.76 11.43
CA ARG A 35 4.74 2.44 12.66
C ARG A 35 5.93 2.57 13.62
N ALA A 36 6.26 3.79 13.99
CA ALA A 36 7.38 4.13 14.88
C ALA A 36 6.91 4.48 16.30
N HIS A 37 5.77 5.19 16.41
CA HIS A 37 5.24 5.62 17.70
C HIS A 37 3.72 5.49 17.79
N MET A 38 3.22 5.26 19.00
CA MET A 38 1.80 5.28 19.37
C MET A 38 1.59 6.08 20.66
N TYR A 39 0.54 6.90 20.71
CA TYR A 39 0.18 7.75 21.86
C TYR A 39 -1.27 7.46 22.27
N TYR A 40 -1.49 7.02 23.51
CA TYR A 40 -2.78 6.44 23.94
C TYR A 40 -2.99 6.51 25.47
N GLY A 41 -4.13 5.98 25.95
CA GLY A 41 -4.49 5.89 27.37
C GLY A 41 -5.41 6.99 27.89
N SER A 42 -5.84 7.93 27.06
CA SER A 42 -6.82 8.95 27.46
C SER A 42 -7.59 9.52 26.27
N THR A 43 -8.56 10.39 26.55
CA THR A 43 -9.33 11.13 25.55
C THR A 43 -8.72 12.50 25.20
N ALA A 44 -7.51 12.80 25.66
CA ALA A 44 -6.89 14.11 25.47
C ALA A 44 -6.63 14.40 23.98
N THR A 45 -7.02 15.60 23.53
CA THR A 45 -6.85 16.04 22.14
C THR A 45 -5.38 16.06 21.76
N GLU A 46 -4.56 16.75 22.55
CA GLU A 46 -3.11 16.80 22.34
C GLU A 46 -2.48 15.45 22.69
N LYS A 47 -1.81 14.82 21.71
CA LYS A 47 -1.21 13.49 21.88
C LYS A 47 -0.14 13.44 22.98
N MET A 48 0.50 14.57 23.26
CA MET A 48 1.58 14.66 24.26
C MET A 48 1.05 14.65 25.69
N ASP A 49 -0.22 14.97 25.89
CA ASP A 49 -0.91 14.98 27.20
C ASP A 49 -1.44 13.58 27.58
N ARG A 50 -1.30 12.60 26.68
CA ARG A 50 -1.75 11.23 26.92
C ARG A 50 -0.71 10.46 27.73
N PRO A 51 -1.13 9.59 28.66
CA PRO A 51 -0.24 8.98 29.65
C PRO A 51 0.73 7.96 29.05
N TYR A 52 0.34 7.29 27.96
CA TYR A 52 1.14 6.20 27.39
C TYR A 52 1.73 6.55 26.03
N ARG A 53 3.01 6.19 25.87
CA ARG A 53 3.73 6.25 24.59
C ARG A 53 4.36 4.90 24.32
N ARG A 54 4.12 4.34 23.14
CA ARG A 54 4.78 3.11 22.69
C ARG A 54 5.70 3.41 21.51
N HIS A 55 6.90 2.86 21.54
CA HIS A 55 7.93 3.00 20.52
C HIS A 55 8.26 1.61 19.98
N TYR A 56 8.37 1.49 18.66
CA TYR A 56 8.63 0.22 17.98
C TYR A 56 10.02 0.25 17.35
N SER A 57 10.82 -0.79 17.54
CA SER A 57 12.08 -0.93 16.82
C SER A 57 11.81 -1.26 15.34
N GLU A 58 12.65 -0.74 14.46
CA GLU A 58 12.50 -0.93 13.00
C GLU A 58 12.65 -2.41 12.59
N ASP A 59 13.50 -3.14 13.30
CA ASP A 59 13.74 -4.57 13.11
C ASP A 59 12.70 -5.47 13.80
N GLY A 60 11.75 -4.88 14.55
CA GLY A 60 10.68 -5.61 15.25
C GLY A 60 11.12 -6.44 16.45
N THR A 61 12.38 -6.33 16.88
CA THR A 61 12.94 -7.11 17.99
C THR A 61 12.62 -6.52 19.37
N MET A 62 12.16 -5.27 19.43
CA MET A 62 11.90 -4.58 20.69
C MET A 62 10.73 -3.61 20.61
N GLU A 63 10.00 -3.51 21.72
CA GLU A 63 9.01 -2.47 21.96
C GLU A 63 9.27 -1.79 23.31
N ILE A 64 9.07 -0.48 23.36
CA ILE A 64 9.24 0.32 24.57
C ILE A 64 7.92 1.02 24.87
N THR A 65 7.44 0.94 26.11
CA THR A 65 6.24 1.67 26.55
C THR A 65 6.57 2.57 27.73
N GLU A 66 6.39 3.87 27.56
CA GLU A 66 6.49 4.87 28.62
C GLU A 66 5.11 5.12 29.22
N ASP A 67 5.01 5.01 30.54
CA ASP A 67 3.93 5.55 31.35
C ASP A 67 4.44 6.82 32.05
N ILE A 68 3.98 7.95 31.56
CA ILE A 68 4.42 9.27 32.01
C ILE A 68 3.85 9.58 33.39
N GLN A 69 2.66 9.07 33.72
CA GLN A 69 2.00 9.35 35.00
C GLN A 69 2.74 8.67 36.14
N ASN A 70 3.14 7.41 35.93
CA ASN A 70 3.88 6.64 36.93
C ASN A 70 5.40 6.77 36.80
N GLY A 71 5.89 7.44 35.76
CA GLY A 71 7.32 7.60 35.51
C GLY A 71 8.02 6.26 35.31
N THR A 72 7.39 5.34 34.57
CA THR A 72 7.93 4.01 34.27
C THR A 72 8.14 3.81 32.78
N THR A 73 9.22 3.11 32.43
CA THR A 73 9.52 2.69 31.05
C THR A 73 9.63 1.16 31.02
N ASN A 74 8.75 0.55 30.26
CA ASN A 74 8.70 -0.90 30.05
C ASN A 74 9.42 -1.24 28.74
N PHE A 75 10.43 -2.09 28.80
CA PHE A 75 11.08 -2.67 27.63
C PHE A 75 10.57 -4.10 27.43
N VAL A 76 10.27 -4.45 26.19
CA VAL A 76 9.95 -5.82 25.78
C VAL A 76 10.89 -6.19 24.65
N PHE A 77 11.76 -7.17 24.90
CA PHE A 77 12.65 -7.75 23.90
C PHE A 77 12.12 -9.11 23.45
N TYR A 78 11.95 -9.28 22.15
CA TYR A 78 11.56 -10.56 21.55
C TYR A 78 12.79 -11.45 21.36
N LEU A 79 12.80 -12.62 22.01
CA LEU A 79 13.95 -13.53 21.99
C LEU A 79 13.76 -14.59 20.91
N GLY A 80 14.71 -14.67 19.97
CA GLY A 80 14.69 -15.67 18.89
C GLY A 80 13.70 -15.36 17.75
N GLY A 81 13.30 -14.09 17.60
CA GLY A 81 12.41 -13.65 16.52
C GLY A 81 11.89 -12.23 16.74
N ASP A 82 10.64 -12.02 16.33
CA ASP A 82 9.89 -10.78 16.48
C ASP A 82 8.58 -11.04 17.22
N ALA A 83 7.71 -10.02 17.27
CA ALA A 83 6.35 -10.11 17.80
C ALA A 83 5.54 -11.34 17.34
N TYR A 84 5.75 -11.79 16.10
CA TYR A 84 4.95 -12.84 15.49
C TYR A 84 5.48 -14.24 15.82
N ASN A 85 6.80 -14.41 15.90
CA ASN A 85 7.41 -15.73 15.94
C ASN A 85 8.27 -16.01 17.19
N ALA A 86 8.62 -15.00 18.00
CA ALA A 86 9.54 -15.17 19.11
C ALA A 86 8.97 -16.11 20.19
N PRO A 87 9.63 -17.22 20.56
CA PRO A 87 9.15 -18.16 21.58
C PRO A 87 9.11 -17.56 23.01
N ALA A 88 9.86 -16.50 23.25
CA ALA A 88 9.94 -15.86 24.57
C ALA A 88 10.15 -14.36 24.45
N ILE A 89 9.84 -13.65 25.54
CA ILE A 89 10.16 -12.23 25.71
C ILE A 89 10.93 -12.02 27.00
N TRP A 90 11.85 -11.06 26.98
CA TRP A 90 12.44 -10.48 28.17
C TRP A 90 11.79 -9.13 28.43
N LYS A 91 11.14 -8.96 29.57
CA LYS A 91 10.43 -7.74 29.95
C LYS A 91 11.16 -7.06 31.09
N GLU A 92 11.50 -5.78 30.93
CA GLU A 92 12.14 -4.96 31.95
C GLU A 92 11.28 -3.74 32.29
N ILE A 93 11.19 -3.38 33.56
CA ILE A 93 10.46 -2.20 34.04
C ILE A 93 11.45 -1.27 34.75
N HIS A 94 11.59 -0.06 34.23
CA HIS A 94 12.46 0.97 34.81
C HIS A 94 11.62 2.12 35.39
N HIS A 95 12.01 2.66 36.54
CA HIS A 95 11.61 4.03 36.92
C HIS A 95 12.59 5.03 36.31
N SER A 96 12.13 6.27 36.08
CA SER A 96 12.93 7.40 35.58
C SER A 96 14.34 7.44 36.19
N ASN A 97 15.35 7.03 35.40
CA ASN A 97 16.79 7.00 35.73
C ASN A 97 17.26 5.99 36.79
N ALA A 98 16.54 4.87 36.97
CA ALA A 98 16.94 3.77 37.85
C ALA A 98 17.32 2.49 37.07
N GLN A 99 18.03 1.58 37.75
CA GLN A 99 18.18 0.18 37.32
C GLN A 99 16.80 -0.47 37.17
N PRO A 100 16.64 -1.51 36.34
CA PRO A 100 15.37 -2.21 36.19
C PRO A 100 14.91 -2.72 37.56
N LEU A 101 13.68 -2.38 37.93
CA LEU A 101 13.07 -2.79 39.20
C LEU A 101 12.58 -4.23 39.13
N ASP A 102 12.18 -4.64 37.93
CA ASP A 102 11.71 -5.97 37.61
C ASP A 102 12.17 -6.32 36.21
N ALA A 103 12.78 -7.48 36.07
CA ALA A 103 13.27 -8.02 34.82
C ALA A 103 12.94 -9.51 34.79
N GLN A 104 12.06 -9.89 33.87
CA GLN A 104 11.48 -11.23 33.88
C GLN A 104 11.38 -11.82 32.47
N LEU A 105 11.76 -13.11 32.39
CA LEU A 105 11.59 -13.93 31.21
C LEU A 105 10.17 -14.51 31.19
N TYR A 106 9.50 -14.37 30.05
CA TYR A 106 8.20 -14.98 29.78
C TYR A 106 8.26 -15.83 28.51
N PHE A 107 7.61 -16.99 28.53
CA PHE A 107 7.46 -17.85 27.35
C PHE A 107 6.07 -17.65 26.73
N LEU A 108 6.05 -17.50 25.40
CA LEU A 108 4.84 -17.25 24.62
C LEU A 108 4.35 -18.55 23.99
N HIS A 109 3.21 -19.06 24.47
CA HIS A 109 2.57 -20.25 23.93
C HIS A 109 1.53 -19.84 22.90
N ARG A 110 1.68 -20.34 21.66
CA ARG A 110 0.86 -19.97 20.52
C ARG A 110 0.05 -21.14 19.97
N ASP A 111 -1.09 -20.81 19.35
CA ASP A 111 -1.85 -21.76 18.53
C ASP A 111 -1.23 -21.92 17.13
N HIS A 112 -1.88 -22.70 16.25
CA HIS A 112 -1.40 -22.95 14.89
C HIS A 112 -1.45 -21.72 13.97
N LEU A 113 -2.21 -20.67 14.35
CA LEU A 113 -2.28 -19.39 13.63
C LEU A 113 -1.27 -18.37 14.18
N GLY A 114 -0.54 -18.72 15.24
CA GLY A 114 0.39 -17.81 15.91
C GLY A 114 -0.28 -16.88 16.93
N SER A 115 -1.54 -17.10 17.30
CA SER A 115 -2.19 -16.35 18.38
C SER A 115 -1.58 -16.73 19.72
N ILE A 116 -1.24 -15.74 20.55
CA ILE A 116 -0.69 -15.98 21.88
C ILE A 116 -1.84 -16.38 22.82
N VAL A 117 -1.93 -17.65 23.18
CA VAL A 117 -3.04 -18.22 23.99
C VAL A 117 -2.68 -18.41 25.46
N MET A 118 -1.39 -18.46 25.77
CA MET A 118 -0.92 -18.56 27.15
C MET A 118 0.48 -17.97 27.27
N ILE A 119 0.77 -17.37 28.43
CA ILE A 119 2.08 -16.85 28.78
C ILE A 119 2.50 -17.45 30.11
N THR A 120 3.71 -18.01 30.19
CA THR A 120 4.27 -18.56 31.43
C THR A 120 5.51 -17.80 31.87
N ASP A 121 5.77 -17.75 33.16
CA ASP A 121 7.01 -17.20 33.72
C ASP A 121 8.20 -18.16 33.54
N ALA A 122 9.39 -17.73 34.01
CA ALA A 122 10.61 -18.52 33.97
C ALA A 122 10.56 -19.85 34.75
N ALA A 123 9.65 -19.97 35.73
CA ALA A 123 9.44 -21.18 36.52
C ALA A 123 8.39 -22.11 35.90
N GLY A 124 7.76 -21.70 34.79
CA GLY A 124 6.71 -22.45 34.10
C GLY A 124 5.31 -22.25 34.70
N ASN A 125 5.13 -21.31 35.63
CA ASN A 125 3.81 -20.96 36.12
C ASN A 125 3.07 -20.14 35.07
N VAL A 126 1.76 -20.34 34.97
CA VAL A 126 0.94 -19.57 34.03
C VAL A 126 0.72 -18.16 34.57
N ALA A 127 1.18 -17.15 33.83
CA ALA A 127 0.98 -15.75 34.15
C ALA A 127 -0.33 -15.22 33.54
N GLU A 128 -0.65 -15.63 32.32
CA GLU A 128 -1.83 -15.15 31.58
C GLU A 128 -2.36 -16.24 30.63
N LYS A 129 -3.69 -16.38 30.54
CA LYS A 129 -4.40 -17.26 29.61
C LYS A 129 -5.37 -16.44 28.77
N ARG A 130 -5.39 -16.73 27.47
CA ARG A 130 -6.18 -16.02 26.48
C ARG A 130 -6.92 -17.01 25.60
N GLN A 131 -8.18 -16.74 25.37
CA GLN A 131 -9.01 -17.48 24.43
C GLN A 131 -9.62 -16.50 23.44
N PHE A 132 -9.40 -16.78 22.16
CA PHE A 132 -10.00 -16.03 21.07
C PHE A 132 -11.06 -16.88 20.36
N ASP A 133 -12.05 -16.22 19.77
CA ASP A 133 -12.88 -16.87 18.76
C ASP A 133 -12.15 -16.96 17.41
N ALA A 134 -12.80 -17.57 16.42
CA ALA A 134 -12.22 -17.74 15.08
C ALA A 134 -11.84 -16.41 14.41
N TRP A 135 -12.42 -15.29 14.82
CA TRP A 135 -12.25 -13.98 14.22
C TRP A 135 -11.44 -13.01 15.10
N GLY A 136 -10.89 -13.49 16.21
CA GLY A 136 -10.02 -12.72 17.09
C GLY A 136 -10.70 -11.95 18.21
N ASN A 137 -12.01 -12.12 18.45
CA ASN A 137 -12.62 -11.58 19.66
C ASN A 137 -12.10 -12.32 20.88
N ILE A 138 -11.81 -11.60 21.96
CA ILE A 138 -11.42 -12.19 23.23
C ILE A 138 -12.66 -12.80 23.89
N VAL A 139 -12.68 -14.13 24.01
CA VAL A 139 -13.72 -14.90 24.68
C VAL A 139 -13.44 -15.02 26.18
N LYS A 140 -12.17 -15.23 26.52
CA LYS A 140 -11.72 -15.41 27.90
C LYS A 140 -10.33 -14.83 28.08
N LEU A 141 -10.13 -14.12 29.19
CA LEU A 141 -8.85 -13.56 29.58
C LEU A 141 -8.70 -13.70 31.09
N GLU A 142 -7.73 -14.48 31.54
CA GLU A 142 -7.58 -14.88 32.95
C GLU A 142 -6.11 -14.98 33.36
N ASP A 143 -5.85 -14.91 34.66
CA ASP A 143 -4.55 -15.25 35.24
C ASP A 143 -4.32 -16.78 35.32
N GLY A 144 -3.20 -17.19 35.92
CA GLY A 144 -2.89 -18.60 36.14
C GLY A 144 -3.93 -19.37 36.96
N ASN A 145 -4.61 -18.69 37.87
CA ASN A 145 -5.61 -19.24 38.79
C ASN A 145 -7.04 -19.25 38.21
N GLY A 146 -7.23 -18.71 37.00
CA GLY A 146 -8.54 -18.60 36.37
C GLY A 146 -9.34 -17.39 36.83
N VAL A 147 -8.70 -16.39 37.44
CA VAL A 147 -9.33 -15.12 37.79
C VAL A 147 -9.42 -14.25 36.53
N PRO A 148 -10.61 -13.73 36.16
CA PRO A 148 -10.76 -12.85 35.01
C PRO A 148 -9.90 -11.59 35.10
N LEU A 149 -9.22 -11.24 34.00
CA LEU A 149 -8.48 -10.00 33.86
C LEU A 149 -9.23 -9.04 32.92
N SER A 150 -9.12 -7.74 33.18
CA SER A 150 -9.78 -6.70 32.37
C SER A 150 -8.99 -6.27 31.13
N ALA A 151 -7.68 -6.57 31.09
CA ALA A 151 -6.78 -6.21 30.01
C ALA A 151 -5.57 -7.15 29.97
N PHE A 152 -4.82 -7.14 28.87
CA PHE A 152 -3.54 -7.83 28.79
C PHE A 152 -2.54 -7.19 29.77
N VAL A 153 -1.83 -8.01 30.54
CA VAL A 153 -0.97 -7.53 31.63
C VAL A 153 0.50 -7.66 31.24
N ILE A 154 0.83 -8.72 30.50
CA ILE A 154 2.22 -8.99 30.12
C ILE A 154 2.58 -8.32 28.80
N LEU A 155 1.78 -8.53 27.75
CA LEU A 155 2.05 -8.11 26.38
C LEU A 155 0.76 -7.74 25.64
N ASP A 156 0.73 -6.57 24.99
CA ASP A 156 -0.47 -6.06 24.29
C ASP A 156 -0.79 -6.76 22.95
N ARG A 157 -0.08 -7.85 22.63
CA ARG A 157 -0.25 -8.64 21.40
C ARG A 157 -0.95 -9.95 21.68
N GLY A 158 -1.90 -10.35 20.84
CA GLY A 158 -2.75 -11.52 21.07
C GLY A 158 -3.02 -12.34 19.82
N TYR A 159 -4.24 -12.23 19.29
CA TYR A 159 -4.70 -12.90 18.06
C TYR A 159 -3.71 -12.73 16.90
N THR A 160 -3.25 -13.86 16.35
CA THR A 160 -2.23 -13.98 15.30
C THR A 160 -0.98 -13.12 15.51
N GLY A 161 -0.61 -12.82 16.75
CA GLY A 161 0.55 -11.99 17.10
C GLY A 161 0.37 -10.47 16.92
N HIS A 162 -0.82 -10.02 16.51
CA HIS A 162 -1.12 -8.60 16.31
C HIS A 162 -1.39 -7.88 17.62
N GLU A 163 -1.14 -6.57 17.64
CA GLU A 163 -1.40 -5.69 18.79
C GLU A 163 -2.90 -5.39 18.91
N HIS A 164 -3.41 -5.50 20.14
CA HIS A 164 -4.80 -5.22 20.49
C HIS A 164 -4.91 -3.81 21.07
N LEU A 165 -5.74 -2.99 20.43
CA LEU A 165 -6.11 -1.66 20.91
C LEU A 165 -7.36 -1.81 21.79
N LEU A 166 -7.19 -2.37 22.99
CA LEU A 166 -8.28 -2.82 23.86
C LEU A 166 -9.28 -1.70 24.20
N GLY A 167 -8.84 -0.45 24.38
CA GLY A 167 -9.71 0.67 24.73
C GLY A 167 -10.74 1.03 23.65
N VAL A 168 -10.46 0.69 22.38
CA VAL A 168 -11.37 0.86 21.23
C VAL A 168 -11.85 -0.46 20.63
N GLY A 169 -11.40 -1.60 21.17
CA GLY A 169 -11.80 -2.93 20.74
C GLY A 169 -11.36 -3.31 19.31
N LEU A 170 -10.24 -2.77 18.83
CA LEU A 170 -9.70 -3.03 17.50
C LEU A 170 -8.37 -3.80 17.56
N ILE A 171 -8.00 -4.46 16.47
CA ILE A 171 -6.71 -5.11 16.30
C ILE A 171 -5.93 -4.36 15.23
N HIS A 172 -4.71 -3.94 15.55
CA HIS A 172 -3.84 -3.24 14.62
C HIS A 172 -2.96 -4.24 13.85
N MET A 173 -3.39 -4.64 12.65
CA MET A 173 -2.68 -5.61 11.81
C MET A 173 -1.60 -4.97 10.93
N ASN A 174 -0.90 -3.96 11.45
CA ASN A 174 0.06 -3.11 10.74
C ASN A 174 -0.51 -2.35 9.52
N GLY A 175 -0.70 -3.03 8.38
CA GLY A 175 -1.20 -2.42 7.16
C GLY A 175 -2.64 -1.92 7.29
N ARG A 176 -3.49 -2.61 8.05
CA ARG A 176 -4.91 -2.27 8.22
C ARG A 176 -5.39 -2.46 9.66
N LEU A 177 -6.36 -1.63 10.04
CA LEU A 177 -7.14 -1.83 11.27
C LEU A 177 -8.21 -2.89 11.03
N TYR A 178 -8.26 -3.88 11.91
CA TYR A 178 -9.22 -4.96 11.87
C TYR A 178 -10.19 -4.86 13.04
N ASP A 179 -11.47 -5.03 12.76
CA ASP A 179 -12.53 -5.10 13.77
C ASP A 179 -12.97 -6.56 13.93
N PRO A 180 -12.60 -7.22 15.05
CA PRO A 180 -12.96 -8.60 15.30
C PRO A 180 -14.47 -8.79 15.56
N LYS A 181 -15.24 -7.75 15.87
CA LYS A 181 -16.71 -7.87 16.00
C LYS A 181 -17.41 -7.83 14.65
N LEU A 182 -16.87 -7.05 13.72
CA LEU A 182 -17.38 -6.96 12.35
C LEU A 182 -16.80 -8.02 11.42
N HIS A 183 -15.76 -8.74 11.86
CA HIS A 183 -15.03 -9.75 11.09
C HIS A 183 -14.35 -9.19 9.83
N ARG A 184 -14.01 -7.89 9.85
CA ARG A 184 -13.58 -7.15 8.65
C ARG A 184 -12.55 -6.09 8.98
N PHE A 185 -11.76 -5.74 7.98
CA PHE A 185 -10.94 -4.54 8.02
C PHE A 185 -11.82 -3.28 8.00
N LEU A 186 -11.33 -2.21 8.61
CA LEU A 186 -11.96 -0.88 8.59
C LEU A 186 -11.52 -0.03 7.39
N GLN A 187 -10.61 -0.56 6.57
CA GLN A 187 -10.21 0.04 5.31
C GLN A 187 -10.10 -1.00 4.19
N PRO A 188 -10.33 -0.60 2.93
CA PRO A 188 -10.19 -1.51 1.80
C PRO A 188 -8.72 -1.86 1.55
N ASP A 189 -8.44 -3.13 1.27
CA ASP A 189 -7.18 -3.65 0.75
C ASP A 189 -6.70 -2.80 -0.41
N ASN A 190 -5.41 -2.46 -0.49
CA ASN A 190 -4.91 -1.69 -1.63
C ASN A 190 -4.91 -2.48 -2.95
N TYR A 191 -4.96 -3.80 -2.85
CA TYR A 191 -4.77 -4.73 -3.95
C TYR A 191 -5.98 -5.67 -4.09
N VAL A 192 -6.32 -6.01 -5.33
CA VAL A 192 -7.20 -7.15 -5.62
C VAL A 192 -6.27 -8.27 -6.06
N GLN A 193 -6.05 -9.22 -5.17
CA GLN A 193 -4.88 -10.08 -5.24
C GLN A 193 -5.06 -11.31 -6.13
N ASP A 194 -6.32 -11.68 -6.35
CA ASP A 194 -6.78 -12.74 -7.23
C ASP A 194 -8.06 -12.26 -7.93
N PRO A 195 -7.95 -11.64 -9.12
CA PRO A 195 -9.08 -11.17 -9.89
C PRO A 195 -10.03 -12.27 -10.38
N TYR A 196 -9.62 -13.54 -10.32
CA TYR A 196 -10.46 -14.67 -10.74
C TYR A 196 -11.23 -15.27 -9.56
N ASN A 197 -10.89 -14.91 -8.32
CA ASN A 197 -11.65 -15.25 -7.13
C ASN A 197 -12.59 -14.10 -6.74
N SER A 198 -13.90 -14.34 -6.91
CA SER A 198 -14.94 -13.38 -6.57
C SER A 198 -14.87 -12.85 -5.13
N GLN A 199 -14.36 -13.64 -4.17
CA GLN A 199 -14.19 -13.19 -2.78
C GLN A 199 -13.14 -12.07 -2.63
N ASN A 200 -12.14 -12.01 -3.52
CA ASN A 200 -11.07 -11.01 -3.44
C ASN A 200 -11.57 -9.59 -3.78
N PHE A 201 -12.72 -9.47 -4.44
CA PHE A 201 -13.36 -8.17 -4.67
C PHE A 201 -13.98 -7.58 -3.38
N ASN A 202 -14.19 -8.39 -2.34
CA ASN A 202 -14.48 -7.87 -1.00
C ASN A 202 -13.19 -7.42 -0.32
N ARG A 203 -12.75 -6.20 -0.65
CA ARG A 203 -11.49 -5.60 -0.16
C ARG A 203 -11.43 -5.36 1.35
N TYR A 204 -12.52 -5.57 2.08
CA TYR A 204 -12.54 -5.47 3.55
C TYR A 204 -12.54 -6.86 4.22
N GLY A 205 -12.62 -7.94 3.45
CA GLY A 205 -12.64 -9.29 3.97
C GLY A 205 -11.31 -9.66 4.61
N TYR A 206 -11.37 -10.39 5.71
CA TYR A 206 -10.19 -10.98 6.35
C TYR A 206 -9.98 -12.39 5.80
N VAL A 207 -8.81 -12.65 5.21
CA VAL A 207 -8.32 -13.98 4.78
C VAL A 207 -9.36 -14.87 4.06
N TYR A 208 -10.04 -14.32 3.06
CA TYR A 208 -11.12 -15.00 2.30
C TYR A 208 -12.26 -15.56 3.16
N ASN A 209 -12.52 -14.92 4.30
CA ASN A 209 -13.47 -15.38 5.30
C ASN A 209 -13.17 -16.79 5.84
N ASN A 210 -11.89 -17.21 5.81
CA ASN A 210 -11.43 -18.48 6.37
C ASN A 210 -10.29 -18.28 7.39
N PRO A 211 -10.59 -17.68 8.55
CA PRO A 211 -9.58 -17.31 9.55
C PRO A 211 -9.05 -18.48 10.38
N LEU A 212 -9.65 -19.68 10.27
CA LEU A 212 -9.13 -20.88 10.93
C LEU A 212 -7.97 -21.53 10.16
N SER A 213 -7.82 -21.21 8.88
CA SER A 213 -6.77 -21.79 8.01
C SER A 213 -5.73 -20.78 7.54
N HIS A 214 -5.98 -19.48 7.69
CA HIS A 214 -5.15 -18.42 7.12
C HIS A 214 -4.97 -17.27 8.11
N VAL A 215 -3.85 -16.57 7.96
CA VAL A 215 -3.44 -15.44 8.80
C VAL A 215 -2.95 -14.34 7.87
N ASP A 216 -3.18 -13.06 8.20
CA ASP A 216 -2.60 -11.90 7.50
C ASP A 216 -1.52 -11.22 8.39
N PRO A 217 -0.23 -11.59 8.29
CA PRO A 217 0.82 -11.00 9.13
C PRO A 217 1.14 -9.53 8.80
N SER A 218 0.90 -9.09 7.55
CA SER A 218 1.18 -7.71 7.13
C SER A 218 -0.05 -6.81 7.17
N GLY A 219 -1.24 -7.39 7.29
CA GLY A 219 -2.50 -6.69 7.08
C GLY A 219 -2.71 -6.32 5.62
N GLU A 220 -2.13 -7.02 4.63
CA GLU A 220 -2.29 -6.76 3.18
C GLU A 220 -2.23 -8.10 2.36
N PHE A 221 -2.79 -9.18 2.89
CA PHE A 221 -2.45 -10.59 2.56
C PHE A 221 -2.52 -11.07 1.10
N ILE A 222 -1.36 -11.42 0.46
CA ILE A 222 -1.06 -12.75 -0.18
C ILE A 222 0.25 -12.91 -0.97
N HIS A 223 0.84 -11.88 -1.58
CA HIS A 223 1.89 -12.15 -2.59
C HIS A 223 3.14 -12.88 -2.04
N LEU A 224 3.60 -12.56 -0.84
CA LEU A 224 4.79 -13.19 -0.25
C LEU A 224 4.53 -14.63 0.20
N ILE A 225 3.36 -14.91 0.78
CA ILE A 225 3.03 -16.24 1.30
C ILE A 225 2.63 -17.19 0.16
N VAL A 226 1.91 -16.71 -0.85
CA VAL A 226 1.67 -17.50 -2.07
C VAL A 226 2.98 -17.72 -2.82
N GLY A 227 3.82 -16.70 -2.94
CA GLY A 227 5.18 -16.85 -3.47
C GLY A 227 5.97 -17.90 -2.72
N ALA A 228 5.97 -17.85 -1.38
CA ALA A 228 6.66 -18.81 -0.52
C ALA A 228 6.11 -20.23 -0.66
N VAL A 229 4.80 -20.41 -0.64
CA VAL A 229 4.19 -21.74 -0.76
C VAL A 229 4.46 -22.32 -2.15
N ILE A 230 4.25 -21.54 -3.22
CA ILE A 230 4.52 -21.99 -4.60
C ILE A 230 6.01 -22.32 -4.77
N GLY A 231 6.90 -21.42 -4.34
CA GLY A 231 8.34 -21.63 -4.42
C GLY A 231 8.79 -22.86 -3.63
N GLY A 232 8.25 -23.05 -2.42
CA GLY A 232 8.53 -24.19 -1.57
C GLY A 232 8.06 -25.51 -2.18
N VAL A 233 6.82 -25.56 -2.68
CA VAL A 233 6.26 -26.76 -3.33
C VAL A 233 7.04 -27.10 -4.61
N ILE A 234 7.33 -26.12 -5.46
CA ILE A 234 8.09 -26.34 -6.70
C ILE A 234 9.50 -26.85 -6.39
N ASN A 235 10.19 -26.23 -5.42
CA ASN A 235 11.56 -26.63 -5.10
C ASN A 235 11.62 -28.01 -4.42
N TRP A 236 10.65 -28.31 -3.55
CA TRP A 236 10.50 -29.64 -2.96
C TRP A 236 10.24 -30.71 -4.03
N ALA A 237 9.32 -30.44 -4.97
CA ALA A 237 9.01 -31.34 -6.07
C ALA A 237 10.22 -31.53 -7.01
N ALA A 238 10.93 -30.46 -7.35
CA ALA A 238 12.12 -30.49 -8.20
C ALA A 238 13.29 -31.29 -7.59
N ASN A 239 13.31 -31.44 -6.25
CA ASN A 239 14.29 -32.25 -5.52
C ASN A 239 13.74 -33.61 -5.08
N GLY A 240 12.70 -34.10 -5.75
CA GLY A 240 12.21 -35.48 -5.62
C GLY A 240 11.11 -35.69 -4.59
N ALA A 241 10.46 -34.62 -4.11
CA ALA A 241 9.26 -34.67 -3.27
C ALA A 241 9.37 -35.58 -2.04
N LYS A 242 10.56 -35.63 -1.43
CA LYS A 242 10.82 -36.54 -0.30
C LYS A 242 10.23 -35.99 0.99
N PHE A 243 9.52 -36.81 1.76
CA PHE A 243 9.09 -36.48 3.12
C PHE A 243 10.20 -36.83 4.13
N SER A 244 11.33 -36.12 4.02
CA SER A 244 12.48 -36.25 4.92
C SER A 244 12.99 -34.86 5.31
N TRP A 245 13.90 -34.79 6.29
CA TRP A 245 14.51 -33.51 6.69
C TRP A 245 15.11 -32.75 5.50
N LYS A 246 15.81 -33.45 4.59
CA LYS A 246 16.34 -32.82 3.37
C LYS A 246 15.23 -32.31 2.45
N GLY A 247 14.12 -33.03 2.34
CA GLY A 247 12.96 -32.55 1.57
C GLY A 247 12.30 -31.32 2.18
N LEU A 248 12.15 -31.27 3.51
CA LEU A 248 11.64 -30.08 4.21
C LEU A 248 12.59 -28.88 4.07
N ALA A 249 13.91 -29.13 4.09
CA ALA A 249 14.91 -28.10 3.82
C ALA A 249 14.82 -27.57 2.38
N HIS A 250 14.58 -28.42 1.37
CA HIS A 250 14.29 -27.97 0.01
C HIS A 250 13.00 -27.14 -0.08
N PHE A 251 11.95 -27.52 0.66
CA PHE A 251 10.75 -26.68 0.77
C PHE A 251 11.08 -25.30 1.36
N GLY A 252 11.82 -25.24 2.47
CA GLY A 252 12.22 -23.98 3.10
C GLY A 252 13.05 -23.08 2.17
N ILE A 253 14.04 -23.65 1.46
CA ILE A 253 14.84 -22.93 0.45
C ILE A 253 13.96 -22.40 -0.68
N GLY A 254 13.02 -23.21 -1.16
CA GLY A 254 12.07 -22.80 -2.20
C GLY A 254 11.13 -21.69 -1.72
N ALA A 255 10.71 -21.76 -0.47
CA ALA A 255 9.81 -20.78 0.11
C ALA A 255 10.48 -19.41 0.27
N LEU A 256 11.75 -19.39 0.69
CA LEU A 256 12.54 -18.16 0.71
C LEU A 256 12.71 -17.57 -0.71
N ALA A 257 13.05 -18.42 -1.68
CA ALA A 257 13.24 -17.99 -3.07
C ALA A 257 11.94 -17.43 -3.69
N GLY A 258 10.82 -18.10 -3.45
CA GLY A 258 9.50 -17.71 -3.95
C GLY A 258 8.96 -16.45 -3.28
N ALA A 259 9.17 -16.27 -1.97
CA ALA A 259 8.82 -15.03 -1.27
C ALA A 259 9.62 -13.84 -1.81
N ALA A 260 10.94 -14.00 -1.99
CA ALA A 260 11.82 -12.96 -2.52
C ALA A 260 11.42 -12.55 -3.94
N ALA A 261 11.12 -13.52 -4.80
CA ALA A 261 10.65 -13.26 -6.17
C ALA A 261 9.27 -12.58 -6.20
N ALA A 262 8.35 -12.99 -5.33
CA ALA A 262 7.04 -12.35 -5.23
C ALA A 262 7.14 -10.91 -4.71
N GLY A 263 8.05 -10.62 -3.78
CA GLY A 263 8.30 -9.27 -3.31
C GLY A 263 8.86 -8.36 -4.42
N ILE A 264 9.75 -8.87 -5.28
CA ILE A 264 10.22 -8.14 -6.48
C ILE A 264 9.06 -7.88 -7.45
N GLY A 265 8.24 -8.89 -7.74
CA GLY A 265 7.08 -8.75 -8.62
C GLY A 265 6.05 -7.75 -8.11
N ALA A 266 5.92 -7.62 -6.80
CA ALA A 266 5.02 -6.69 -6.12
C ALA A 266 5.64 -5.30 -5.86
N GLY A 267 6.90 -5.05 -6.25
CA GLY A 267 7.59 -3.78 -5.98
C GLY A 267 7.87 -3.51 -4.50
N VAL A 268 7.86 -4.56 -3.67
CA VAL A 268 8.10 -4.50 -2.22
C VAL A 268 9.60 -4.50 -1.97
N ASN A 269 10.08 -3.58 -1.11
CA ASN A 269 11.45 -3.60 -0.61
C ASN A 269 11.63 -4.82 0.31
N VAL A 270 12.09 -5.95 -0.24
CA VAL A 270 12.37 -7.19 0.51
C VAL A 270 13.69 -7.05 1.28
N ALA A 271 13.74 -6.12 2.23
CA ALA A 271 14.80 -6.04 3.23
C ALA A 271 14.59 -7.06 4.37
N MET A 272 13.36 -7.55 4.55
CA MET A 272 12.95 -8.43 5.67
C MET A 272 13.41 -9.89 5.55
N ALA A 273 14.06 -10.29 4.45
CA ALA A 273 14.68 -11.60 4.32
C ALA A 273 16.20 -11.41 4.21
N GLY A 274 16.84 -11.09 5.34
CA GLY A 274 18.31 -11.10 5.50
C GLY A 274 19.09 -10.55 4.31
N GLY A 275 19.13 -9.22 4.16
CA GLY A 275 20.10 -8.52 3.30
C GLY A 275 20.32 -9.13 1.91
N SER A 276 19.29 -9.23 1.08
CA SER A 276 19.45 -9.85 -0.24
C SER A 276 19.85 -8.85 -1.33
N PHE A 277 20.86 -9.28 -2.10
CA PHE A 277 21.29 -8.83 -3.42
C PHE A 277 20.16 -8.38 -4.39
N GLY A 278 18.90 -8.84 -4.19
CA GLY A 278 17.74 -8.44 -4.98
C GLY A 278 17.45 -6.93 -4.96
N ALA A 279 17.69 -6.25 -3.84
CA ALA A 279 17.60 -4.78 -3.78
C ALA A 279 18.71 -4.09 -4.60
N GLY A 280 19.91 -4.69 -4.65
CA GLY A 280 21.05 -4.20 -5.45
C GLY A 280 20.87 -4.39 -6.95
N PHE A 281 20.20 -5.47 -7.38
CA PHE A 281 19.83 -5.68 -8.79
C PHE A 281 18.62 -4.84 -9.22
N MET A 282 17.70 -4.52 -8.29
CA MET A 282 16.60 -3.55 -8.52
C MET A 282 17.02 -2.08 -8.41
N GLY A 283 18.25 -1.77 -8.01
CA GLY A 283 18.78 -0.40 -7.93
C GLY A 283 18.69 0.38 -9.24
N THR A 284 18.40 -0.29 -10.36
CA THR A 284 18.16 0.30 -11.68
C THR A 284 16.69 0.28 -12.15
N ALA A 285 15.77 -0.27 -11.35
CA ALA A 285 14.34 -0.41 -11.67
C ALA A 285 13.40 0.32 -10.69
N ALA A 286 13.94 1.16 -9.79
CA ALA A 286 13.15 2.15 -9.05
C ALA A 286 12.46 3.10 -10.04
N GLY A 287 11.20 2.81 -10.40
CA GLY A 287 10.40 3.61 -11.33
C GLY A 287 9.56 2.86 -12.35
N VAL A 288 9.53 1.52 -12.35
CA VAL A 288 8.67 0.76 -13.28
C VAL A 288 7.26 0.56 -12.70
N SER A 289 6.54 1.66 -12.45
CA SER A 289 5.08 1.63 -12.26
C SER A 289 4.33 1.52 -13.61
N SER A 290 4.98 0.96 -14.63
CA SER A 290 4.46 1.00 -15.99
C SER A 290 4.16 -0.35 -16.57
N THR A 291 2.98 -0.41 -17.20
CA THR A 291 2.51 -1.53 -18.00
C THR A 291 3.30 -1.69 -19.30
N GLY A 292 3.16 -2.82 -20.00
CA GLY A 292 3.82 -3.15 -21.28
C GLY A 292 4.84 -4.29 -21.20
N PHE A 293 5.09 -4.97 -22.32
CA PHE A 293 5.98 -6.13 -22.40
C PHE A 293 7.38 -5.84 -21.89
N ILE A 294 7.97 -4.70 -22.26
CA ILE A 294 9.35 -4.38 -21.84
C ILE A 294 9.43 -4.22 -20.32
N ALA A 295 8.44 -3.55 -19.73
CA ALA A 295 8.39 -3.33 -18.29
C ALA A 295 8.11 -4.62 -17.52
N GLY A 296 7.13 -5.40 -17.98
CA GLY A 296 6.84 -6.72 -17.44
C GLY A 296 8.02 -7.68 -17.59
N ALA A 297 8.78 -7.61 -18.69
CA ALA A 297 9.95 -8.44 -18.91
C ALA A 297 11.10 -8.10 -17.98
N ALA A 298 11.31 -6.81 -17.67
CA ALA A 298 12.29 -6.39 -16.69
C ALA A 298 11.95 -6.93 -15.28
N THR A 299 10.70 -6.74 -14.83
CA THR A 299 10.22 -7.24 -13.52
C THR A 299 10.22 -8.75 -13.45
N GLY A 300 9.78 -9.42 -14.52
CA GLY A 300 9.78 -10.87 -14.59
C GLY A 300 11.20 -11.44 -14.60
N ALA A 301 12.14 -10.80 -15.29
CA ALA A 301 13.53 -11.26 -15.33
C ALA A 301 14.24 -11.11 -13.99
N SER A 302 14.00 -10.02 -13.26
CA SER A 302 14.55 -9.85 -11.91
C SER A 302 13.94 -10.83 -10.91
N ALA A 303 12.62 -11.03 -10.94
CA ALA A 303 11.95 -12.01 -10.09
C ALA A 303 12.42 -13.44 -10.38
N GLY A 304 12.50 -13.81 -11.66
CA GLY A 304 13.01 -15.09 -12.12
C GLY A 304 14.46 -15.33 -11.71
N PHE A 305 15.33 -14.32 -11.90
CA PHE A 305 16.73 -14.40 -11.49
C PHE A 305 16.87 -14.63 -9.99
N THR A 306 16.16 -13.86 -9.17
CA THR A 306 16.20 -14.01 -7.70
C THR A 306 15.74 -15.40 -7.27
N ASN A 307 14.63 -15.90 -7.82
CA ASN A 307 14.15 -17.25 -7.50
C ASN A 307 15.19 -18.32 -7.84
N GLY A 308 15.76 -18.25 -9.06
CA GLY A 308 16.78 -19.20 -9.51
C GLY A 308 18.09 -19.11 -8.72
N PHE A 309 18.49 -17.90 -8.34
CA PHE A 309 19.72 -17.65 -7.60
C PHE A 309 19.64 -18.19 -6.17
N VAL A 310 18.59 -17.81 -5.44
CA VAL A 310 18.40 -18.24 -4.04
C VAL A 310 18.23 -19.75 -3.95
N SER A 311 17.38 -20.34 -4.80
CA SER A 311 17.20 -21.80 -4.84
C SER A 311 18.47 -22.53 -5.28
N GLY A 312 19.25 -21.97 -6.22
CA GLY A 312 20.50 -22.54 -6.69
C GLY A 312 21.58 -22.60 -5.62
N ILE A 313 21.73 -21.53 -4.82
CA ILE A 313 22.66 -21.50 -3.68
C ILE A 313 22.17 -22.47 -2.60
N GLY A 314 20.91 -22.33 -2.17
CA GLY A 314 20.38 -23.10 -1.05
C GLY A 314 20.42 -24.60 -1.32
N ASN A 315 20.01 -25.05 -2.51
CA ASN A 315 19.99 -26.48 -2.84
C ASN A 315 21.40 -27.06 -2.96
N THR A 316 22.37 -26.31 -3.52
CA THR A 316 23.74 -26.79 -3.66
C THR A 316 24.44 -26.87 -2.30
N ALA A 317 24.26 -25.86 -1.45
CA ALA A 317 24.76 -25.87 -0.07
C ALA A 317 24.16 -27.01 0.76
N LEU A 318 22.84 -27.25 0.65
CA LEU A 318 22.15 -28.34 1.33
C LEU A 318 22.66 -29.73 0.89
N ASN A 319 23.12 -29.85 -0.36
CA ASN A 319 23.70 -31.07 -0.91
C ASN A 319 25.21 -31.20 -0.68
N GLY A 320 25.81 -30.33 0.14
CA GLY A 320 27.22 -30.41 0.54
C GLY A 320 28.19 -29.73 -0.43
N GLY A 321 27.69 -28.92 -1.37
CA GLY A 321 28.55 -28.14 -2.27
C GLY A 321 29.27 -27.01 -1.53
N ASN A 322 30.49 -26.71 -1.97
CA ASN A 322 31.26 -25.60 -1.40
C ASN A 322 30.70 -24.23 -1.84
N ILE A 323 31.25 -23.14 -1.30
CA ILE A 323 30.78 -21.77 -1.58
C ILE A 323 30.88 -21.45 -3.08
N GLY A 324 31.96 -21.86 -3.75
CA GLY A 324 32.17 -21.60 -5.17
C GLY A 324 31.15 -22.33 -6.06
N GLU A 325 30.89 -23.60 -5.74
CA GLU A 325 29.87 -24.42 -6.42
C GLU A 325 28.47 -23.86 -6.19
N SER A 326 28.16 -23.45 -4.95
CA SER A 326 26.87 -22.89 -4.58
C SER A 326 26.60 -21.56 -5.29
N LEU A 327 27.60 -20.68 -5.33
CA LEU A 327 27.50 -19.41 -6.04
C LEU A 327 27.38 -19.61 -7.56
N GLY A 328 28.18 -20.53 -8.13
CA GLY A 328 28.10 -20.88 -9.55
C GLY A 328 26.72 -21.45 -9.94
N ALA A 329 26.16 -22.33 -9.11
CA ALA A 329 24.80 -22.85 -9.28
C ALA A 329 23.74 -21.75 -9.16
N GLY A 330 23.93 -20.81 -8.22
CA GLY A 330 23.10 -19.61 -8.08
C GLY A 330 23.05 -18.78 -9.37
N PHE A 331 24.20 -18.38 -9.91
CA PHE A 331 24.24 -17.59 -11.15
C PHE A 331 23.66 -18.34 -12.36
N LYS A 332 23.98 -19.63 -12.50
CA LYS A 332 23.48 -20.46 -13.61
C LYS A 332 21.96 -20.61 -13.57
N ASN A 333 21.40 -20.92 -12.40
CA ASN A 333 19.96 -21.07 -12.23
C ASN A 333 19.23 -19.73 -12.27
N GLY A 334 19.84 -18.68 -11.71
CA GLY A 334 19.36 -17.31 -11.80
C GLY A 334 19.23 -16.84 -13.25
N PHE A 335 20.25 -17.02 -14.08
CA PHE A 335 20.18 -16.63 -15.50
C PHE A 335 19.09 -17.39 -16.26
N LYS A 336 19.01 -18.72 -16.07
CA LYS A 336 17.99 -19.57 -16.69
C LYS A 336 16.57 -19.11 -16.31
N GLN A 337 16.32 -18.90 -15.03
CA GLN A 337 15.01 -18.46 -14.53
C GLN A 337 14.73 -16.99 -14.84
N GLY A 338 15.75 -16.15 -14.94
CA GLY A 338 15.61 -14.75 -15.35
C GLY A 338 15.14 -14.62 -16.80
N ILE A 339 15.64 -15.45 -17.72
CA ILE A 339 15.13 -15.47 -19.10
C ILE A 339 13.65 -15.91 -19.13
N ALA A 340 13.33 -17.02 -18.45
CA ALA A 340 11.96 -17.54 -18.40
C ALA A 340 10.99 -16.54 -17.75
N GLY A 341 11.43 -15.93 -16.65
CA GLY A 341 10.71 -14.88 -15.94
C GLY A 341 10.53 -13.64 -16.82
N GLY A 342 11.53 -13.22 -17.59
CA GLY A 342 11.41 -12.07 -18.48
C GLY A 342 10.42 -12.28 -19.61
N ILE A 343 10.37 -13.48 -20.21
CA ILE A 343 9.35 -13.81 -21.22
C ILE A 343 7.96 -13.79 -20.58
N THR A 344 7.80 -14.48 -19.44
CA THR A 344 6.52 -14.61 -18.73
C THR A 344 5.99 -13.26 -18.26
N GLY A 345 6.83 -12.49 -17.57
CA GLY A 345 6.52 -11.14 -17.10
C GLY A 345 6.24 -10.19 -18.27
N GLY A 346 6.97 -10.32 -19.39
CA GLY A 346 6.69 -9.52 -20.59
C GLY A 346 5.32 -9.81 -21.17
N VAL A 347 4.91 -11.07 -21.29
CA VAL A 347 3.58 -11.43 -21.76
C VAL A 347 2.50 -10.85 -20.83
N PHE A 348 2.64 -11.01 -19.50
CA PHE A 348 1.68 -10.46 -18.55
C PHE A 348 1.64 -8.92 -18.55
N GLY A 349 2.79 -8.26 -18.60
CA GLY A 349 2.88 -6.80 -18.71
C GLY A 349 2.27 -6.29 -20.03
N GLY A 350 2.41 -7.04 -21.12
CA GLY A 350 1.77 -6.71 -22.39
C GLY A 350 0.26 -6.91 -22.39
N ILE A 351 -0.25 -7.98 -21.76
CA ILE A 351 -1.69 -8.19 -21.57
C ILE A 351 -2.27 -7.07 -20.69
N ASP A 352 -1.60 -6.74 -19.59
CA ASP A 352 -1.97 -5.64 -18.71
C ASP A 352 -2.03 -4.29 -19.46
N ALA A 353 -1.14 -4.08 -20.43
CA ALA A 353 -1.13 -2.89 -21.29
C ALA A 353 -2.37 -2.83 -22.20
N LEU A 354 -2.77 -3.97 -22.77
CA LEU A 354 -4.00 -4.05 -23.57
C LEU A 354 -5.25 -3.74 -22.76
N THR A 355 -5.33 -4.18 -21.49
CA THR A 355 -6.47 -3.84 -20.60
C THR A 355 -6.56 -2.35 -20.26
N LYS A 356 -5.49 -1.59 -20.52
CA LYS A 356 -5.38 -0.15 -20.27
C LYS A 356 -5.42 0.68 -21.56
N ASP A 357 -5.79 0.05 -22.69
CA ASP A 357 -5.83 0.63 -24.03
C ASP A 357 -4.50 1.23 -24.49
N VAL A 358 -3.37 0.64 -24.06
CA VAL A 358 -2.02 1.04 -24.47
C VAL A 358 -1.30 -0.09 -25.21
N ASN A 359 -0.26 0.25 -25.97
CA ASN A 359 0.49 -0.69 -26.80
C ASN A 359 1.09 -1.82 -25.97
N PHE A 360 0.84 -3.06 -26.41
CA PHE A 360 1.33 -4.29 -25.79
C PHE A 360 2.83 -4.26 -25.45
N PHE A 361 3.68 -3.78 -26.36
CA PHE A 361 5.13 -3.84 -26.15
C PHE A 361 5.65 -2.75 -25.22
N THR A 362 5.12 -1.55 -25.37
CA THR A 362 5.72 -0.33 -24.80
C THR A 362 4.94 0.28 -23.65
N GLY A 363 3.67 -0.11 -23.44
CA GLY A 363 2.78 0.50 -22.46
C GLY A 363 2.39 1.94 -22.78
N LYS A 364 2.54 2.34 -24.05
CA LYS A 364 2.22 3.69 -24.54
C LYS A 364 1.00 3.66 -25.47
N ALA A 365 0.13 4.65 -25.39
CA ALA A 365 -0.89 4.92 -26.38
C ALA A 365 -0.54 6.19 -27.18
N ASN A 366 -0.87 6.19 -28.46
CA ASN A 366 -0.96 7.44 -29.22
C ASN A 366 -2.36 8.00 -29.00
N MET A 367 -2.45 9.09 -28.24
CA MET A 367 -3.72 9.74 -27.94
C MET A 367 -4.02 10.75 -29.01
N ASP A 368 -5.08 10.50 -29.78
CA ASP A 368 -5.62 11.47 -30.71
C ASP A 368 -6.22 12.65 -29.95
N LEU A 369 -5.66 13.83 -30.20
CA LEU A 369 -6.05 15.11 -29.64
C LEU A 369 -7.00 15.89 -30.56
N SER A 370 -7.41 15.31 -31.70
CA SER A 370 -8.33 15.94 -32.67
C SER A 370 -9.65 16.41 -32.03
N ASN A 371 -10.13 15.70 -31.01
CA ASN A 371 -11.30 16.07 -30.22
C ASN A 371 -10.93 16.73 -28.87
N GLY A 372 -9.76 16.41 -28.31
CA GLY A 372 -9.25 16.94 -27.04
C GLY A 372 -8.43 18.20 -27.26
N ILE A 373 -9.12 19.32 -27.38
CA ILE A 373 -8.45 20.56 -27.73
C ILE A 373 -7.80 21.18 -26.47
N GLY A 374 -6.47 21.00 -26.32
CA GLY A 374 -5.55 21.94 -25.66
C GLY A 374 -4.71 21.47 -24.47
N ALA A 375 -3.37 21.60 -24.62
CA ALA A 375 -2.40 21.72 -23.53
C ALA A 375 -1.31 22.76 -23.85
N HIS A 376 -0.70 23.28 -22.78
CA HIS A 376 0.58 23.99 -22.81
C HIS A 376 1.67 23.15 -23.52
N ASN A 377 2.42 23.76 -24.45
CA ASN A 377 3.53 23.16 -25.26
C ASN A 377 3.17 22.25 -26.45
N ILE A 378 1.91 22.14 -26.87
CA ILE A 378 1.53 21.42 -28.09
C ILE A 378 1.06 22.41 -29.16
N SER A 379 1.73 22.44 -30.32
CA SER A 379 1.28 23.24 -31.47
C SER A 379 -0.02 22.67 -32.05
N ASN A 380 -0.90 23.53 -32.58
CA ASN A 380 -2.15 23.17 -33.26
C ASN A 380 -1.99 22.19 -34.46
N THR A 381 -0.76 21.79 -34.79
CA THR A 381 -0.41 20.87 -35.88
C THR A 381 -0.16 19.43 -35.43
N ASN A 382 0.09 19.18 -34.14
CA ASN A 382 0.35 17.82 -33.63
C ASN A 382 -0.93 17.20 -33.06
N GLN A 383 -1.64 16.45 -33.90
CA GLN A 383 -2.94 15.82 -33.56
C GLN A 383 -2.80 14.56 -32.69
N SER A 384 -1.59 14.15 -32.30
CA SER A 384 -1.43 12.97 -31.43
C SER A 384 -0.26 13.09 -30.47
N VAL A 385 -0.45 12.62 -29.24
CA VAL A 385 0.58 12.58 -28.20
C VAL A 385 0.85 11.14 -27.74
N SER A 386 2.12 10.75 -27.79
CA SER A 386 2.57 9.48 -27.23
C SER A 386 2.56 9.58 -25.71
N SER A 387 1.67 8.80 -25.08
CA SER A 387 1.35 8.91 -23.66
C SER A 387 1.49 7.55 -23.01
N LYS A 388 2.14 7.51 -21.84
CA LYS A 388 2.39 6.30 -21.05
C LYS A 388 1.41 6.24 -19.89
N TYR A 389 0.71 5.13 -19.70
CA TYR A 389 -0.14 4.99 -18.52
C TYR A 389 0.71 4.96 -17.24
N VAL A 390 0.30 5.73 -16.23
CA VAL A 390 1.06 5.87 -14.95
C VAL A 390 0.23 5.64 -13.69
N GLY A 391 -1.10 5.58 -13.78
CA GLY A 391 -1.95 5.33 -12.62
C GLY A 391 -3.38 5.83 -12.79
N LYS A 392 -4.11 5.94 -11.68
CA LYS A 392 -5.43 6.57 -11.62
C LYS A 392 -5.44 7.73 -10.62
N TYR A 393 -6.19 8.77 -10.95
CA TYR A 393 -6.49 9.89 -10.06
C TYR A 393 -8.01 10.02 -9.94
N GLU A 394 -8.52 9.88 -8.71
CA GLU A 394 -9.97 9.91 -8.43
C GLU A 394 -10.79 8.98 -9.35
N GLY A 395 -10.26 7.78 -9.60
CA GLY A 395 -10.86 6.76 -10.48
C GLY A 395 -10.66 6.97 -11.98
N THR A 396 -10.06 8.08 -12.41
CA THR A 396 -9.77 8.42 -13.81
C THR A 396 -8.37 7.98 -14.20
N ASN A 397 -8.19 7.35 -15.37
CA ASN A 397 -6.87 6.94 -15.86
C ASN A 397 -5.97 8.17 -16.08
N VAL A 398 -4.69 8.05 -15.75
CA VAL A 398 -3.68 9.11 -15.90
C VAL A 398 -2.56 8.62 -16.78
N TYR A 399 -2.17 9.45 -17.73
CA TYR A 399 -1.12 9.19 -18.68
C TYR A 399 -0.08 10.30 -18.65
N GLU A 400 1.18 9.96 -18.82
CA GLU A 400 2.28 10.92 -18.93
C GLU A 400 2.80 11.02 -20.35
N SER A 401 3.07 12.25 -20.80
CA SER A 401 3.83 12.48 -22.01
C SER A 401 4.93 13.51 -21.80
N SER A 402 6.13 13.20 -22.30
CA SER A 402 7.22 14.18 -22.37
C SER A 402 6.90 15.35 -23.31
N GLN A 403 5.92 15.20 -24.21
CA GLN A 403 5.48 16.27 -25.12
C GLN A 403 4.69 17.36 -24.39
N LEU A 404 4.22 17.09 -23.17
CA LEU A 404 3.53 18.04 -22.29
C LEU A 404 4.47 18.72 -21.28
N GLY A 405 5.78 18.55 -21.45
CA GLY A 405 6.79 19.11 -20.55
C GLY A 405 7.02 18.28 -19.28
N SER A 406 7.72 18.89 -18.32
CA SER A 406 8.02 18.33 -17.00
C SER A 406 8.28 19.44 -15.97
N GLY A 407 8.22 19.08 -14.68
CA GLY A 407 8.41 19.99 -13.56
C GLY A 407 7.45 21.19 -13.59
N ARG A 408 8.00 22.39 -13.39
CA ARG A 408 7.24 23.66 -13.42
C ARG A 408 6.73 24.06 -14.80
N ASN A 409 7.06 23.35 -15.87
CA ASN A 409 6.54 23.65 -17.21
C ASN A 409 5.65 22.52 -17.73
N SER A 410 5.13 21.68 -16.83
CA SER A 410 4.19 20.61 -17.15
C SER A 410 2.79 21.18 -17.44
N GLY A 411 2.23 20.80 -18.59
CA GLY A 411 0.83 21.00 -18.94
C GLY A 411 -0.02 19.75 -18.69
N GLY A 412 -1.34 19.91 -18.78
CA GLY A 412 -2.33 18.84 -18.66
C GLY A 412 -3.37 18.93 -19.79
N ILE A 413 -3.98 17.78 -20.10
CA ILE A 413 -5.11 17.65 -21.02
C ILE A 413 -6.10 16.67 -20.42
N THR A 414 -7.36 17.05 -20.40
CA THR A 414 -8.46 16.15 -20.08
C THR A 414 -9.09 15.58 -21.35
N LEU A 415 -9.14 14.24 -21.44
CA LEU A 415 -9.78 13.49 -22.50
C LEU A 415 -10.94 12.66 -21.91
N PRO A 416 -12.15 13.23 -21.77
CA PRO A 416 -13.29 12.50 -21.22
C PRO A 416 -13.55 11.18 -21.98
N GLY A 417 -13.74 10.11 -21.21
CA GLY A 417 -13.85 8.73 -21.71
C GLY A 417 -12.51 7.98 -21.85
N LYS A 418 -11.37 8.68 -21.86
CA LYS A 418 -10.03 8.06 -21.87
C LYS A 418 -9.24 8.32 -20.60
N GLY A 419 -9.16 9.56 -20.13
CA GLY A 419 -8.43 9.92 -18.91
C GLY A 419 -7.82 11.32 -18.96
N ILE A 420 -6.83 11.56 -18.09
CA ILE A 420 -6.06 12.80 -18.00
C ILE A 420 -4.65 12.51 -18.52
N VAL A 421 -4.12 13.37 -19.38
CA VAL A 421 -2.74 13.32 -19.89
C VAL A 421 -1.97 14.49 -19.33
N VAL A 422 -0.82 14.27 -18.72
CA VAL A 422 0.01 15.33 -18.12
C VAL A 422 1.47 15.19 -18.53
N GLY A 423 2.25 16.25 -18.30
CA GLY A 423 3.70 16.20 -18.39
C GLY A 423 4.32 15.18 -17.44
N LYS A 424 5.55 14.78 -17.74
CA LYS A 424 6.27 13.71 -17.02
C LYS A 424 6.45 14.07 -15.54
N GLY A 425 6.10 13.19 -14.59
CA GLY A 425 6.24 13.42 -13.14
C GLY A 425 4.92 13.61 -12.37
N ALA A 426 3.79 13.16 -12.92
CA ALA A 426 2.43 13.34 -12.41
C ALA A 426 2.23 12.90 -10.95
N PHE A 427 2.90 11.81 -10.55
CA PHE A 427 2.84 11.24 -9.20
C PHE A 427 4.13 11.44 -8.40
N SER A 428 4.99 12.36 -8.82
CA SER A 428 6.19 12.71 -8.06
C SER A 428 5.82 13.56 -6.84
N ASN A 429 6.10 13.06 -5.63
CA ASN A 429 5.80 13.72 -4.34
C ASN A 429 6.57 15.05 -4.10
N THR A 430 7.21 15.62 -5.12
CA THR A 430 8.14 16.75 -4.97
C THR A 430 7.53 18.11 -5.30
N MET A 431 6.30 18.20 -5.82
CA MET A 431 5.70 19.49 -6.22
C MET A 431 4.18 19.57 -6.08
N ASN A 432 3.70 20.56 -5.28
CA ASN A 432 2.28 20.92 -5.16
C ASN A 432 1.63 21.24 -6.52
N ARG A 433 2.40 21.76 -7.48
CA ARG A 433 1.93 22.12 -8.82
C ARG A 433 1.34 20.94 -9.61
N TYR A 434 1.84 19.72 -9.46
CA TYR A 434 1.23 18.56 -10.14
C TYR A 434 -0.12 18.22 -9.53
N THR A 435 -0.27 18.38 -8.21
CA THR A 435 -1.55 18.17 -7.55
C THR A 435 -2.55 19.25 -7.96
N GLU A 436 -2.13 20.51 -8.04
CA GLU A 436 -2.95 21.61 -8.57
C GLU A 436 -3.41 21.36 -10.00
N LEU A 437 -2.48 20.96 -10.88
CA LEU A 437 -2.77 20.62 -12.28
C LEU A 437 -3.77 19.45 -12.36
N MET A 438 -3.55 18.39 -11.58
CA MET A 438 -4.43 17.22 -11.57
C MET A 438 -5.82 17.53 -11.03
N GLN A 439 -5.94 18.38 -10.02
CA GLN A 439 -7.23 18.87 -9.51
C GLN A 439 -7.95 19.70 -10.58
N HIS A 440 -7.23 20.58 -11.26
CA HIS A 440 -7.77 21.39 -12.37
C HIS A 440 -8.31 20.52 -13.50
N GLU A 441 -7.50 19.59 -14.03
CA GLU A 441 -7.91 18.63 -15.07
C GLU A 441 -9.08 17.75 -14.61
N PHE A 442 -9.10 17.34 -13.34
CA PHE A 442 -10.23 16.61 -12.79
C PHE A 442 -11.53 17.45 -12.76
N GLY A 443 -11.43 18.77 -12.62
CA GLY A 443 -12.56 19.69 -12.80
C GLY A 443 -13.21 19.54 -14.18
N HIS A 444 -12.42 19.36 -15.23
CA HIS A 444 -12.92 19.11 -16.57
C HIS A 444 -13.57 17.72 -16.72
N ILE A 445 -13.08 16.71 -16.00
CA ILE A 445 -13.77 15.40 -15.91
C ILE A 445 -15.16 15.55 -15.26
N LEU A 446 -15.29 16.39 -14.22
CA LEU A 446 -16.57 16.66 -13.57
C LEU A 446 -17.53 17.39 -14.52
N GLN A 447 -17.06 18.35 -15.31
CA GLN A 447 -17.86 18.99 -16.34
C GLN A 447 -18.38 17.97 -17.36
N ALA A 448 -17.50 17.10 -17.86
CA ALA A 448 -17.89 16.07 -18.82
C ALA A 448 -18.90 15.07 -18.23
N LYS A 449 -18.86 14.78 -16.93
CA LYS A 449 -19.88 13.99 -16.24
C LYS A 449 -21.23 14.71 -16.16
N GLU A 450 -21.24 16.03 -16.02
CA GLU A 450 -22.47 16.82 -15.89
C GLU A 450 -23.18 17.08 -17.23
N ILE A 451 -22.41 17.32 -18.31
CA ILE A 451 -22.99 17.66 -19.64
C ILE A 451 -22.82 16.59 -20.71
N GLY A 452 -22.05 15.54 -20.44
CA GLY A 452 -21.72 14.46 -21.37
C GLY A 452 -20.47 14.71 -22.22
N ASN A 453 -19.75 13.62 -22.55
CA ASN A 453 -18.45 13.69 -23.26
C ASN A 453 -18.52 14.39 -24.62
N ILE A 454 -19.58 14.15 -25.40
CA ILE A 454 -19.76 14.76 -26.73
C ILE A 454 -19.92 16.28 -26.62
N ALA A 455 -20.69 16.74 -25.61
CA ALA A 455 -20.91 18.15 -25.34
C ALA A 455 -19.64 18.84 -24.86
N PHE A 456 -18.88 18.14 -24.00
CA PHE A 456 -17.59 18.61 -23.52
C PHE A 456 -16.63 18.89 -24.68
N TYR A 457 -16.41 17.93 -25.58
CA TYR A 457 -15.47 18.13 -26.70
C TYR A 457 -15.90 19.24 -27.67
N LYS A 458 -17.21 19.39 -27.92
CA LYS A 458 -17.73 20.41 -28.85
C LYS A 458 -17.64 21.84 -28.32
N VAL A 459 -17.89 22.03 -27.02
CA VAL A 459 -18.09 23.37 -26.44
C VAL A 459 -17.00 23.76 -25.44
N ILE A 460 -16.64 22.85 -24.53
CA ILE A 460 -15.72 23.14 -23.42
C ILE A 460 -14.27 22.94 -23.85
N GLY A 461 -13.94 21.81 -24.48
CA GLY A 461 -12.59 21.50 -24.93
C GLY A 461 -12.04 22.59 -25.87
N LYS A 462 -12.83 23.07 -26.83
CA LYS A 462 -12.41 24.15 -27.74
C LYS A 462 -12.03 25.45 -27.03
N GLN A 463 -12.75 25.83 -25.98
CA GLN A 463 -12.51 27.07 -25.25
C GLN A 463 -11.37 26.93 -24.24
N SER A 464 -11.22 25.73 -23.66
CA SER A 464 -10.09 25.39 -22.79
C SER A 464 -8.75 25.46 -23.52
N LEU A 465 -8.69 25.06 -24.81
CA LEU A 465 -7.52 25.30 -25.68
C LEU A 465 -7.14 26.78 -25.75
N VAL A 466 -8.11 27.63 -26.08
CA VAL A 466 -7.84 29.05 -26.29
C VAL A 466 -7.27 29.64 -25.00
N SER A 467 -7.82 29.25 -23.85
CA SER A 467 -7.26 29.60 -22.54
C SER A 467 -5.82 29.11 -22.36
N ALA A 468 -5.56 27.81 -22.56
CA ALA A 468 -4.24 27.22 -22.36
C ALA A 468 -3.15 27.79 -23.31
N SER A 469 -3.52 28.20 -24.52
CA SER A 469 -2.62 28.82 -25.50
C SER A 469 -2.27 30.28 -25.19
N LEU A 470 -3.09 30.94 -24.36
CA LEU A 470 -2.88 32.31 -23.88
C LEU A 470 -2.15 32.36 -22.53
N ASP A 471 -1.86 31.20 -21.94
CA ASP A 471 -1.21 31.06 -20.63
C ASP A 471 0.30 31.37 -20.74
N GLY A 472 0.60 32.67 -20.74
CA GLY A 472 1.92 33.25 -20.98
C GLY A 472 1.89 34.70 -21.49
N VAL A 473 0.74 35.17 -22.01
CA VAL A 473 0.52 36.57 -22.41
C VAL A 473 -0.31 37.27 -21.33
N GLY A 474 0.33 37.54 -20.19
CA GLY A 474 -0.31 38.13 -19.01
C GLY A 474 -1.03 37.09 -18.14
N SER A 475 -0.91 37.21 -16.82
CA SER A 475 -1.32 36.25 -15.77
C SER A 475 -2.85 35.97 -15.65
N TYR A 476 -3.60 35.91 -16.75
CA TYR A 476 -5.06 36.13 -16.73
C TYR A 476 -5.91 35.15 -17.56
N ALA A 477 -5.35 34.10 -18.19
CA ALA A 477 -6.15 33.22 -19.06
C ALA A 477 -7.10 32.29 -18.27
N HIS A 478 -6.63 31.46 -17.34
CA HIS A 478 -7.47 30.49 -16.60
C HIS A 478 -8.49 31.10 -15.61
N ARG A 479 -8.49 32.43 -15.41
CA ARG A 479 -9.41 33.15 -14.50
C ARG A 479 -10.59 33.83 -15.21
N ASN A 480 -10.53 33.96 -16.53
CA ASN A 480 -11.48 34.76 -17.30
C ASN A 480 -12.42 33.91 -18.17
N PHE A 481 -12.03 32.69 -18.51
CA PHE A 481 -12.92 31.79 -19.24
C PHE A 481 -13.91 31.12 -18.29
N TRP A 482 -15.20 31.17 -18.64
CA TRP A 482 -16.25 30.54 -17.85
C TRP A 482 -16.07 29.02 -17.75
N THR A 483 -15.47 28.38 -18.77
CA THR A 483 -15.16 26.95 -18.80
C THR A 483 -14.10 26.58 -17.76
N GLU A 484 -13.05 27.39 -17.64
CA GLU A 484 -11.94 27.17 -16.71
C GLU A 484 -12.35 27.46 -15.25
N THR A 485 -13.07 28.57 -15.06
CA THR A 485 -13.56 28.96 -13.72
C THR A 485 -14.64 28.02 -13.20
N TRP A 486 -15.51 27.49 -14.07
CA TRP A 486 -16.48 26.46 -13.70
C TRP A 486 -15.81 25.11 -13.39
N ALA A 487 -14.78 24.70 -14.14
CA ALA A 487 -14.01 23.49 -13.85
C ALA A 487 -13.32 23.58 -12.48
N ASN A 488 -12.67 24.72 -12.22
CA ASN A 488 -12.05 25.03 -10.94
C ASN A 488 -13.07 25.06 -9.79
N TYR A 489 -14.26 25.62 -10.01
CA TYR A 489 -15.34 25.59 -9.03
C TYR A 489 -15.80 24.16 -8.72
N LEU A 490 -16.10 23.35 -9.73
CA LEU A 490 -16.51 21.95 -9.53
C LEU A 490 -15.42 21.15 -8.81
N SER A 491 -14.16 21.33 -9.20
CA SER A 491 -13.02 20.74 -8.51
C SER A 491 -12.96 21.19 -7.05
N SER A 492 -13.11 22.49 -6.76
CA SER A 492 -13.12 23.01 -5.38
C SER A 492 -14.23 22.41 -4.52
N GLN A 493 -15.42 22.19 -5.08
CA GLN A 493 -16.54 21.59 -4.38
C GLN A 493 -16.28 20.10 -4.08
N TYR A 494 -15.63 19.40 -5.02
CA TYR A 494 -15.28 18.00 -4.87
C TYR A 494 -14.16 17.78 -3.84
N PHE A 495 -13.09 18.58 -3.90
CA PHE A 495 -11.92 18.40 -3.03
C PHE A 495 -12.04 19.11 -1.67
N GLY A 496 -12.89 20.13 -1.56
CA GLY A 496 -13.10 20.89 -0.33
C GLY A 496 -11.79 21.49 0.19
N SER A 497 -11.46 21.22 1.46
CA SER A 497 -10.22 21.68 2.10
C SER A 497 -8.93 21.13 1.47
N ARG A 498 -9.03 20.12 0.59
CA ARG A 498 -7.88 19.54 -0.13
C ARG A 498 -7.57 20.27 -1.44
N TYR A 499 -8.42 21.22 -1.86
CA TYR A 499 -8.19 21.98 -3.09
C TYR A 499 -7.06 22.98 -2.89
N LEU A 500 -6.02 22.89 -3.71
CA LEU A 500 -4.78 23.66 -3.53
C LEU A 500 -4.78 25.00 -4.25
N TYR A 501 -5.74 25.24 -5.14
CA TYR A 501 -5.84 26.48 -5.91
C TYR A 501 -6.74 27.49 -5.17
N SER A 502 -6.17 28.62 -4.76
CA SER A 502 -6.90 29.74 -4.17
C SER A 502 -7.19 30.80 -5.25
N SER A 503 -8.40 30.77 -5.82
CA SER A 503 -8.89 31.84 -6.69
C SER A 503 -10.38 32.05 -6.53
N GLU A 504 -10.83 33.29 -6.69
CA GLU A 504 -12.25 33.60 -6.87
C GLU A 504 -12.81 32.81 -8.06
N PHE A 505 -13.99 32.19 -7.87
CA PHE A 505 -14.73 31.50 -8.91
C PHE A 505 -15.87 32.41 -9.38
N PRO A 506 -15.64 33.33 -10.34
CA PRO A 506 -16.68 34.23 -10.81
C PRO A 506 -17.86 33.48 -11.42
N ILE A 507 -17.63 32.29 -12.00
CA ILE A 507 -18.66 31.40 -12.52
C ILE A 507 -18.73 30.14 -11.65
N LYS A 508 -19.82 30.00 -10.89
CA LYS A 508 -20.10 28.84 -10.01
C LYS A 508 -21.13 27.89 -10.61
N ASN A 509 -21.87 28.33 -11.62
CA ASN A 509 -22.84 27.51 -12.32
C ASN A 509 -23.11 28.09 -13.71
N ILE A 510 -23.52 27.23 -14.65
CA ILE A 510 -24.00 27.63 -15.97
C ILE A 510 -25.52 27.71 -16.01
N SER A 511 -26.04 28.76 -16.65
CA SER A 511 -27.48 29.01 -16.74
C SER A 511 -28.21 27.87 -17.48
N SER A 512 -29.49 27.67 -17.17
CA SER A 512 -30.32 26.67 -17.85
C SER A 512 -30.37 26.89 -19.37
N ALA A 513 -30.33 28.15 -19.82
CA ALA A 513 -30.26 28.51 -21.23
C ALA A 513 -28.93 28.08 -21.88
N LEU A 514 -27.80 28.22 -21.16
CA LEU A 514 -26.49 27.77 -21.63
C LEU A 514 -26.40 26.23 -21.67
N ARG A 515 -26.94 25.55 -20.65
CA ARG A 515 -27.07 24.07 -20.65
C ARG A 515 -27.88 23.57 -21.84
N LEU A 516 -29.00 24.22 -22.14
CA LEU A 516 -29.86 23.89 -23.25
C LEU A 516 -29.17 24.14 -24.61
N ASN A 517 -28.41 25.23 -24.73
CA ASN A 517 -27.64 25.54 -25.93
C ASN A 517 -26.51 24.52 -26.16
N ILE A 518 -25.81 24.12 -25.09
CA ILE A 518 -24.82 23.03 -25.12
C ILE A 518 -25.48 21.72 -25.59
N PHE A 519 -26.66 21.39 -25.06
CA PHE A 519 -27.42 20.19 -25.45
C PHE A 519 -27.94 20.23 -26.91
N PHE A 520 -28.34 21.39 -27.43
CA PHE A 520 -28.72 21.51 -28.84
C PHE A 520 -27.51 21.43 -29.79
N SER A 521 -26.35 21.95 -29.37
CA SER A 521 -25.10 21.87 -30.13
C SER A 521 -24.57 20.43 -30.28
N THR A 522 -24.97 19.51 -29.40
CA THR A 522 -24.65 18.08 -29.54
C THR A 522 -25.58 17.36 -30.51
N LEU A 523 -26.87 17.71 -30.56
CA LEU A 523 -27.90 17.05 -31.38
C LEU A 523 -27.87 17.43 -32.87
N PHE A 524 -27.45 18.66 -33.21
CA PHE A 524 -27.39 19.13 -34.60
C PHE A 524 -25.96 19.49 -35.00
N PRO A 525 -25.32 18.78 -35.95
CA PRO A 525 -24.07 19.20 -36.55
C PRO A 525 -24.38 20.29 -37.58
N PHE A 526 -23.98 21.52 -37.30
CA PHE A 526 -23.73 22.52 -38.35
C PHE A 526 -22.24 22.51 -38.67
#